data_AF-A0A3B9NST7-F1
#
_entry.id   AF-A0A3B9NST7-F1
#
_cell.length_a   1.000
_cell.length_b   1.000
_cell.length_c   1.000
_cell.angle_alpha   90.00
_cell.angle_beta   90.00
_cell.angle_gamma   90.00
#
_symmetry.space_group_name_H-M   'P 1'
#
loop_
_entity.id
_entity.type
_entity.pdbx_description
1 polymer ?
#
loop_
_entity_poly.entity_id
_entity_poly.type
_entity_poly.pdbx_seq_one_letter_code
_entity_poly.pdbx_strand_id
1 'polypeptide(L)'
;STSQVDVYVTKSDASLENSNPAGNNIVPLVTGQFGLAPDAFTLTITEPESKTVLAGPANIESAPNGFFRYVVLDADGGGAPLQLIQLDN
;
A
#
# COMPACT_ATOMS: atom_id res chain seq x y z
N SER A 1 -3.78 5.91 -16.58
CA SER A 1 -2.67 6.60 -15.91
C SER A 1 -3.22 7.29 -14.69
N THR A 2 -3.16 6.65 -13.52
CA THR A 2 -3.32 7.39 -12.27
C THR A 2 -1.98 8.08 -12.03
N SER A 3 -1.96 9.41 -12.04
CA SER A 3 -0.72 10.19 -11.97
C SER A 3 -0.05 10.14 -10.61
N GLN A 4 -0.83 9.89 -9.56
CA GLN A 4 -0.40 9.82 -8.17
C GLN A 4 -1.20 8.75 -7.45
N VAL A 5 -0.69 8.24 -6.33
CA VAL A 5 -1.38 7.29 -5.46
C VAL A 5 -1.21 7.68 -4.01
N ASP A 6 -2.17 7.28 -3.19
CA ASP A 6 -2.01 7.29 -1.74
C ASP A 6 -1.71 5.88 -1.24
N VAL A 7 -0.84 5.80 -0.23
CA VAL A 7 -0.42 4.56 0.41
C VAL A 7 -0.94 4.58 1.84
N TYR A 8 -1.80 3.62 2.16
CA TYR A 8 -2.33 3.42 3.51
C TYR A 8 -1.68 2.17 4.12
N VAL A 9 -1.15 2.33 5.32
CA VAL A 9 -0.75 1.21 6.18
C VAL A 9 -1.52 1.37 7.49
N THR A 10 -2.60 0.61 7.62
CA THR A 10 -3.51 0.68 8.78
C THR A 10 -3.36 -0.56 9.63
N LYS A 11 -3.66 -0.49 10.93
CA LYS A 11 -3.80 -1.74 11.71
C LYS A 11 -4.89 -2.61 11.09
N SER A 12 -4.77 -3.93 11.20
CA SER A 12 -5.72 -4.85 10.56
C SER A 12 -7.16 -4.75 11.07
N ASP A 13 -7.37 -4.20 12.27
CA ASP A 13 -8.68 -3.92 12.86
C ASP A 13 -9.20 -2.49 12.61
N ALA A 14 -8.39 -1.63 11.98
CA ALA A 14 -8.75 -0.25 11.68
C ALA A 14 -9.41 -0.11 10.31
N SER A 15 -10.37 0.80 10.21
CA SER A 15 -11.03 1.14 8.94
C SER A 15 -10.19 2.12 8.12
N LEU A 16 -10.11 1.87 6.81
CA LEU A 16 -9.51 2.78 5.83
C LEU A 16 -10.21 4.16 5.83
N GLU A 17 -11.53 4.18 5.97
CA GLU A 17 -12.35 5.40 5.89
C GLU A 17 -11.97 6.45 6.95
N ASN A 18 -11.51 5.99 8.12
CA ASN A 18 -11.13 6.86 9.24
C ASN A 18 -9.60 7.04 9.36
N SER A 19 -8.85 6.61 8.35
CA SER A 19 -7.39 6.61 8.38
C SER A 19 -6.79 7.71 7.50
N ASN A 20 -5.59 8.14 7.88
CA ASN A 20 -4.74 9.01 7.08
C ASN A 20 -3.75 8.15 6.26
N PRO A 21 -3.37 8.58 5.05
CA PRO A 21 -2.36 7.89 4.28
C PRO A 21 -0.99 7.99 4.97
N ALA A 22 -0.24 6.90 4.93
CA ALA A 22 1.18 6.87 5.33
C ALA A 22 2.05 7.59 4.29
N GLY A 23 1.68 7.52 3.00
CA GLY A 23 2.26 8.32 1.92
C GLY A 23 1.15 8.93 1.07
N ASN A 24 1.18 10.24 0.87
CA ASN A 24 0.12 11.00 0.18
C ASN A 24 0.64 11.54 -1.15
N ASN A 25 -0.18 11.50 -2.20
CA ASN A 25 0.07 12.11 -3.50
C ASN A 25 1.40 11.65 -4.13
N ILE A 26 1.71 10.36 -3.97
CA ILE A 26 2.96 9.74 -4.39
C ILE A 26 2.94 9.54 -5.90
N VAL A 27 3.93 10.11 -6.60
CA VAL A 27 4.14 9.85 -8.03
C VAL A 27 4.76 8.44 -8.19
N PRO A 28 4.20 7.55 -9.03
CA PRO A 28 4.76 6.21 -9.28
C PRO A 28 6.22 6.22 -9.77
N LEU A 29 6.87 5.06 -9.75
CA LEU A 29 8.32 4.88 -9.98
C LEU A 29 9.23 5.41 -8.86
N VAL A 30 8.73 5.36 -7.62
CA VAL A 30 9.47 5.69 -6.40
C VAL A 30 9.45 4.52 -5.43
N THR A 31 10.43 4.48 -4.54
CA THR A 31 10.44 3.58 -3.38
C THR A 31 10.25 4.39 -2.11
N GLY A 32 9.28 4.00 -1.28
CA GLY A 32 9.08 4.53 0.07
C GLY A 32 9.43 3.48 1.12
N GLN A 33 9.72 3.94 2.34
CA GLN A 33 9.94 3.06 3.49
C GLN A 33 9.12 3.55 4.67
N PHE A 34 8.39 2.63 5.31
CA PHE A 34 7.57 2.91 6.49
C PHE A 34 8.03 2.02 7.63
N GLY A 35 8.32 2.61 8.79
CA GLY A 35 8.62 1.85 10.00
C GLY A 35 7.32 1.37 10.66
N LEU A 36 7.22 0.08 10.93
CA LEU A 36 6.07 -0.51 11.62
C LEU A 36 6.49 -1.04 12.99
N ALA A 37 5.64 -0.83 13.99
CA ALA A 37 5.75 -1.55 15.25
C ALA A 37 5.39 -3.04 15.03
N PRO A 38 5.75 -3.95 15.95
CA PRO A 38 5.25 -5.32 15.91
C PRO A 38 3.73 -5.36 16.11
N ASP A 39 2.99 -5.69 15.05
CA ASP A 39 1.51 -5.78 15.01
C ASP A 39 1.06 -6.32 13.64
N ALA A 40 -0.24 -6.54 13.47
CA ALA A 40 -0.85 -6.84 12.19
C ALA A 40 -1.34 -5.56 11.48
N PHE A 41 -0.99 -5.42 10.21
CA PHE A 41 -1.36 -4.28 9.37
C PHE A 41 -1.99 -4.71 8.04
N THR A 42 -2.65 -3.76 7.41
CA THR A 42 -3.19 -3.85 6.05
C THR A 42 -2.56 -2.75 5.21
N LEU A 43 -1.95 -3.13 4.09
CA LEU A 43 -1.47 -2.24 3.04
C LEU A 43 -2.53 -2.11 1.94
N THR A 44 -2.93 -0.87 1.67
CA THR A 44 -3.90 -0.53 0.62
C THR A 44 -3.40 0.66 -0.18
N ILE A 45 -3.56 0.61 -1.50
CA ILE A 45 -3.22 1.69 -2.42
C ILE A 45 -4.51 2.28 -2.96
N THR A 46 -4.66 3.60 -2.93
CA THR A 46 -5.87 4.30 -3.40
C THR A 46 -5.55 5.38 -4.41
N GLU A 47 -6.59 5.88 -5.08
CA GLU A 47 -6.55 7.16 -5.77
C GLU A 47 -6.14 8.29 -4.81
N PRO A 48 -5.48 9.34 -5.32
CA PRO A 48 -5.02 10.46 -4.49
C PRO A 48 -6.22 11.21 -3.91
N GLU A 49 -6.12 11.60 -2.64
CA GLU A 49 -7.12 12.40 -1.93
C GLU A 49 -8.52 11.74 -1.87
N SER A 50 -8.56 10.43 -2.14
CA SER A 50 -9.75 9.60 -2.28
C SER A 50 -9.52 8.28 -1.54
N LYS A 51 -10.60 7.54 -1.27
CA LYS A 51 -10.54 6.19 -0.68
C LYS A 51 -10.84 5.09 -1.70
N THR A 52 -10.96 5.43 -2.97
CA THR A 52 -11.12 4.47 -4.07
C THR A 52 -9.88 3.57 -4.14
N VAL A 53 -10.05 2.29 -3.84
CA VAL A 53 -8.96 1.30 -3.85
C VAL A 53 -8.51 1.02 -5.28
N LEU A 54 -7.20 1.12 -5.51
CA LEU A 54 -6.54 0.77 -6.76
C LEU A 54 -5.83 -0.59 -6.68
N ALA A 55 -5.27 -0.93 -5.51
CA ALA A 55 -4.62 -2.22 -5.24
C ALA A 55 -4.68 -2.61 -3.75
N GLY A 56 -4.60 -3.91 -3.47
CA GLY A 56 -4.75 -4.49 -2.13
C GLY A 56 -6.20 -4.89 -1.82
N PRO A 57 -6.53 -5.19 -0.54
CA PRO A 57 -5.64 -5.14 0.61
C PRO A 57 -4.58 -6.26 0.60
N ALA A 58 -3.38 -5.96 1.10
CA ALA A 58 -2.38 -6.98 1.47
C ALA A 58 -2.15 -6.96 2.98
N ASN A 59 -2.10 -8.14 3.60
CA ASN A 59 -1.88 -8.28 5.03
C ASN A 59 -0.38 -8.33 5.35
N ILE A 60 0.02 -7.63 6.41
CA ILE A 60 1.41 -7.57 6.88
C ILE A 60 1.42 -7.99 8.34
N GLU A 61 2.12 -9.08 8.64
CA GLU A 61 2.43 -9.49 10.01
C GLU A 61 3.82 -8.94 10.38
N SER A 62 3.84 -7.79 11.06
CA SER A 62 5.09 -7.11 11.41
C SER A 62 5.70 -7.73 12.67
N ALA A 63 6.96 -8.17 12.57
CA ALA A 63 7.75 -8.68 13.68
C ALA A 63 9.03 -7.83 13.87
N PRO A 64 9.63 -7.81 15.07
CA PRO A 64 10.90 -7.13 15.29
C PRO A 64 11.98 -7.58 14.29
N ASN A 65 12.68 -6.62 13.69
CA ASN A 65 13.71 -6.84 12.67
C ASN A 65 13.23 -7.48 11.34
N GLY A 66 11.92 -7.56 11.12
CA GLY A 66 11.35 -7.99 9.83
C GLY A 66 11.47 -6.91 8.75
N PHE A 67 11.70 -7.33 7.51
CA PHE A 67 11.69 -6.46 6.33
C PHE A 67 10.84 -7.11 5.25
N PHE A 68 9.81 -6.43 4.80
CA PHE A 68 8.92 -6.87 3.73
C PHE A 68 8.91 -5.82 2.64
N ARG A 69 8.92 -6.27 1.38
CA ARG A 69 8.93 -5.41 0.20
C ARG A 69 7.70 -5.69 -0.64
N TYR A 70 6.99 -4.62 -0.99
CA TYR A 70 5.85 -4.65 -1.88
C TYR A 70 6.12 -3.79 -3.11
N VAL A 71 5.63 -4.25 -4.26
CA VAL A 71 5.64 -3.49 -5.51
C VAL A 71 4.22 -3.39 -6.03
N VAL A 72 3.88 -2.19 -6.50
CA VAL A 72 2.63 -1.92 -7.21
C VAL A 72 2.94 -1.90 -8.71
N LEU A 73 2.27 -2.75 -9.47
CA LEU A 73 2.44 -2.88 -10.91
C LEU A 73 1.10 -2.66 -11.62
N ASP A 74 1.17 -2.30 -12.89
CA ASP A 74 0.03 -2.43 -13.78
C ASP A 74 -0.36 -3.91 -13.95
N ALA A 75 -1.61 -4.16 -14.36
CA ALA A 75 -2.01 -5.48 -14.82
C ALA A 75 -1.21 -5.93 -16.06
N ASP A 76 -1.20 -7.23 -16.34
CA ASP A 76 -0.62 -7.79 -17.57
C ASP A 76 -1.24 -7.12 -18.80
N GLY A 77 -0.40 -6.55 -19.67
CA GLY A 77 -0.84 -5.75 -20.83
C GLY A 77 -0.99 -4.24 -20.55
N GLY A 78 -0.79 -3.81 -19.30
CA GLY A 78 -0.77 -2.41 -18.88
C GLY A 78 -2.09 -1.91 -18.29
N GLY A 79 -2.02 -0.89 -17.44
CA GLY A 79 -3.17 -0.23 -16.84
C GLY A 79 -3.78 -0.94 -15.62
N ALA A 80 -5.05 -0.62 -15.35
CA ALA A 80 -5.79 -1.05 -14.17
C ALA A 80 -6.50 -2.42 -14.37
N PRO A 81 -6.83 -3.16 -13.29
CA PRO A 81 -6.52 -2.85 -11.89
C PRO A 81 -5.03 -3.02 -11.58
N LEU A 82 -4.52 -2.21 -10.67
CA LEU A 82 -3.13 -2.33 -10.24
C LEU A 82 -2.96 -3.62 -9.43
N GLN A 83 -1.82 -4.28 -9.59
CA GLN A 83 -1.41 -5.45 -8.82
C GLN A 83 -0.52 -5.00 -7.65
N LEU A 84 -0.77 -5.55 -6.46
CA LEU A 84 0.09 -5.38 -5.29
C LEU A 84 0.77 -6.71 -4.98
N ILE A 85 2.08 -6.77 -5.17
CA ILE A 85 2.86 -8.01 -5.08
C ILE A 85 3.89 -7.88 -3.96
N GLN A 86 3.92 -8.87 -3.06
CA GLN A 86 5.00 -9.03 -2.09
C GLN A 86 6.18 -9.74 -2.75
N LEU A 87 7.39 -9.18 -2.63
CA LEU A 87 8.59 -9.76 -3.22
C LEU A 87 9.31 -10.74 -2.28
N ASP A 88 9.35 -10.44 -0.98
CA ASP A 88 10.02 -11.28 0.02
C ASP A 88 9.24 -11.35 1.34
N ASN A 89 9.59 -12.36 2.14
CA ASN A 89 9.09 -12.60 3.50
C ASN A 89 10.03 -12.04 4.57
#